data_AF-A0A9E3S638-F1
#
_entry.id   AF-A0A9E3S638-F1
#
_cell.length_a   1.000
_cell.length_b   1.000
_cell.length_c   1.000
_cell.angle_alpha   90.00
_cell.angle_beta   90.00
_cell.angle_gamma   90.00
#
_symmetry.space_group_name_H-M   'P 1'
#
loop_
_entity.id
_entity.type
_entity.pdbx_description
1 polymer ?
#
loop_
_entity_poly.entity_id
_entity_poly.type
_entity_poly.pdbx_seq_one_letter_code
_entity_poly.pdbx_strand_id
1 'polypeptide(L)'
;ALGKYIQEPIVTVIVGGGIGPFDQQLRVVGEAAKPQALNYREKMSLIDLMISVGGLTDFAAGNKAYILRTVGGKQERLGVRLDDLLKGGDISANVDMRPGDVLVVPESLF
;
A
#
# COMPACT_ATOMS: atom_id res chain seq x y z
N ALA A 1 -29.35 -14.07 2.33
CA ALA A 1 -27.89 -14.29 2.39
C ALA A 1 -27.20 -12.97 2.09
N LEU A 2 -26.29 -12.53 2.98
CA LEU A 2 -25.75 -11.18 3.05
C LEU A 2 -24.92 -10.83 1.79
N GLY A 3 -25.36 -9.80 1.07
CA GLY A 3 -24.65 -9.23 -0.07
C GLY A 3 -23.30 -8.67 0.38
N LYS A 4 -22.24 -9.27 -0.14
CA LYS A 4 -20.84 -8.89 0.08
C LYS A 4 -20.67 -7.46 -0.42
N TYR A 5 -20.49 -6.52 0.50
CA TYR A 5 -20.15 -5.12 0.18
C TYR A 5 -18.86 -5.12 -0.64
N ILE A 6 -18.99 -4.90 -1.94
CA ILE A 6 -17.91 -4.42 -2.79
C ILE A 6 -18.09 -2.90 -2.77
N GLN A 7 -17.47 -2.22 -1.80
CA GLN A 7 -17.22 -0.79 -1.96
C GLN A 7 -16.15 -0.68 -3.03
N GLU A 8 -16.53 -0.22 -4.21
CA GLU A 8 -15.60 0.09 -5.31
C GLU A 8 -14.66 1.21 -4.84
N PRO A 9 -13.36 0.94 -4.63
CA PRO A 9 -12.43 2.04 -4.38
C PRO A 9 -12.28 2.80 -5.70
N ILE A 10 -12.58 4.09 -5.70
CA ILE A 10 -12.26 4.96 -6.83
C ILE A 10 -10.73 5.12 -6.84
N VAL A 11 -10.04 4.32 -7.66
CA VAL A 11 -8.58 4.35 -7.75
C VAL A 11 -8.17 5.31 -8.87
N THR A 12 -7.66 6.48 -8.49
CA THR A 12 -7.01 7.40 -9.43
C THR A 12 -5.56 6.99 -9.60
N VAL A 13 -5.21 6.40 -10.75
CA VAL A 13 -3.81 6.13 -11.11
C VAL A 13 -3.34 7.19 -12.11
N ILE A 14 -2.44 8.08 -11.69
CA ILE A 14 -1.78 9.01 -12.63
C ILE A 14 -0.57 8.30 -13.23
N VAL A 15 -0.67 7.91 -14.50
CA VAL A 15 0.44 7.28 -15.24
C VAL A 15 1.30 8.38 -15.88
N GLY A 16 2.28 8.89 -15.14
CA GLY A 16 3.37 9.70 -15.70
C GLY A 16 4.42 8.78 -16.32
N GLY A 17 4.68 8.93 -17.62
CA GLY A 17 5.49 8.01 -18.42
C GLY A 17 6.87 7.67 -17.85
N GLY A 18 7.23 6.38 -17.93
CA GLY A 18 8.59 5.88 -17.67
C GLY A 18 8.78 5.08 -16.38
N ILE A 19 7.72 4.49 -15.82
CA ILE A 19 7.83 3.52 -14.71
C ILE A 19 8.03 2.14 -15.37
N GLY A 20 9.03 1.36 -14.93
CA GLY A 20 9.47 0.11 -15.57
C GLY A 20 8.38 -0.98 -15.66
N PRO A 21 8.72 -2.24 -16.01
CA PRO A 21 7.76 -3.34 -16.06
C PRO A 21 6.84 -3.41 -14.83
N PHE A 22 5.53 -3.67 -15.02
CA PHE A 22 4.52 -3.62 -13.94
C PHE A 22 4.81 -4.57 -12.77
N ASP A 23 5.52 -5.67 -13.03
CA ASP A 23 5.99 -6.64 -12.05
C ASP A 23 7.15 -6.11 -11.18
N GLN A 24 7.73 -4.97 -11.55
CA GLN A 24 8.79 -4.27 -10.81
C GLN A 24 8.31 -2.99 -10.13
N GLN A 25 7.02 -2.68 -10.22
CA GLN A 25 6.45 -1.47 -9.61
C GLN A 25 5.89 -1.77 -8.22
N LEU A 26 6.18 -0.89 -7.27
CA LEU A 26 5.42 -0.76 -6.03
C LEU A 26 4.24 0.17 -6.29
N ARG A 27 3.05 -0.23 -5.87
CA ARG A 27 1.83 0.58 -6.08
C ARG A 27 1.19 0.89 -4.74
N VAL A 28 0.75 2.13 -4.56
CA VAL A 28 -0.01 2.56 -3.39
C VAL A 28 -1.37 3.03 -3.85
N VAL A 29 -2.43 2.50 -3.24
CA VAL A 29 -3.82 2.84 -3.55
C VAL A 29 -4.63 3.07 -2.28
N GLY A 30 -5.68 3.88 -2.38
CA GLY A 30 -6.56 4.26 -1.27
C GLY A 30 -6.06 5.50 -0.53
N GLU A 31 -6.25 5.52 0.79
CA GLU A 31 -6.05 6.68 1.68
C GLU A 31 -4.58 6.96 2.04
N ALA A 32 -3.72 7.03 1.02
CA ALA A 32 -2.39 7.61 1.14
C ALA A 32 -2.41 9.08 0.70
N ALA A 33 -1.49 9.91 1.20
CA ALA A 33 -1.47 11.33 0.86
C ALA A 33 -1.28 11.57 -0.65
N LYS A 34 -0.48 10.74 -1.32
CA LYS A 34 -0.31 10.72 -2.79
C LYS A 34 -0.28 9.29 -3.31
N PRO A 35 -1.43 8.69 -3.64
CA PRO A 35 -1.47 7.36 -4.26
C PRO A 35 -0.75 7.39 -5.61
N GLN A 36 0.25 6.52 -5.80
CA GLN A 36 1.06 6.48 -7.01
C GLN A 36 1.75 5.12 -7.18
N ALA A 37 2.25 4.88 -8.39
CA ALA A 37 3.17 3.80 -8.69
C ALA A 37 4.61 4.31 -8.63
N LEU A 38 5.51 3.51 -8.09
CA LEU A 38 6.93 3.81 -7.90
C LEU A 38 7.76 2.64 -8.39
N ASN A 39 8.91 2.93 -9.00
CA ASN A 39 9.88 1.89 -9.33
C ASN A 39 10.44 1.29 -8.04
N TYR A 40 10.44 -0.04 -7.93
CA TYR A 40 11.12 -0.72 -6.84
C TYR A 40 12.62 -0.42 -6.85
N ARG A 41 13.20 -0.21 -5.68
CA ARG A 41 14.64 -0.16 -5.46
C ARG A 41 15.02 -1.22 -4.44
N GLU A 42 16.22 -1.78 -4.57
CA GLU A 42 16.69 -2.80 -3.64
C GLU A 42 16.61 -2.31 -2.19
N LYS A 43 16.15 -3.21 -1.31
CA LYS A 43 16.00 -2.97 0.13
C LYS A 43 15.00 -1.87 0.49
N MET A 44 14.07 -1.52 -0.40
CA MET A 44 12.93 -0.68 -0.01
C MET A 44 12.08 -1.39 1.03
N SER A 45 11.71 -0.65 2.07
CA SER A 45 10.78 -1.09 3.09
C SER A 45 9.49 -0.27 3.06
N LEU A 46 8.49 -0.71 3.83
CA LEU A 46 7.19 -0.08 3.91
C LEU A 46 7.30 1.39 4.33
N ILE A 47 8.22 1.72 5.24
CA ILE A 47 8.45 3.11 5.65
C ILE A 47 8.96 3.98 4.49
N ASP A 48 9.87 3.46 3.65
CA ASP A 48 10.42 4.19 2.50
C ASP A 48 9.33 4.46 1.45
N LEU A 49 8.43 3.49 1.28
CA LEU A 49 7.26 3.63 0.43
C LEU A 49 6.32 4.72 0.96
N MET A 50 6.05 4.72 2.27
CA MET A 50 5.19 5.71 2.91
C MET A 50 5.78 7.12 2.86
N ILE A 51 7.10 7.27 3.02
CA ILE A 51 7.79 8.56 2.84
C ILE A 51 7.61 9.07 1.41
N SER A 52 7.71 8.18 0.41
CA SER A 52 7.59 8.54 -1.00
C SER A 52 6.18 9.03 -1.38
N VAL A 53 5.14 8.51 -0.73
CA VAL A 53 3.75 8.95 -0.93
C VAL A 53 3.31 10.07 0.01
N GLY A 54 4.18 10.52 0.91
CA GLY A 54 3.90 11.62 1.85
C GLY A 54 3.04 11.21 3.06
N GLY A 55 3.02 9.92 3.41
CA GLY A 55 2.25 9.40 4.54
C GLY A 55 0.81 9.02 4.21
N LEU A 56 -0.01 8.97 5.26
CA LEU A 56 -1.44 8.63 5.21
C LEU A 56 -2.31 9.88 5.23
N THR A 57 -3.54 9.79 4.73
CA THR A 57 -4.54 10.84 4.98
C THR A 57 -5.09 10.74 6.40
N ASP A 58 -5.77 11.79 6.88
CA ASP A 58 -6.42 11.79 8.20
C ASP A 58 -7.58 10.80 8.31
N PHE A 59 -8.11 10.34 7.17
CA PHE A 59 -9.20 9.38 7.08
C PHE A 59 -8.71 7.94 6.91
N ALA A 60 -7.40 7.72 6.84
CA ALA A 60 -6.83 6.39 6.61
C ALA A 60 -7.02 5.46 7.82
N ALA A 61 -7.44 4.23 7.55
CA ALA A 61 -7.38 3.13 8.52
C ALA A 61 -6.01 2.42 8.43
N GLY A 62 -4.95 3.08 8.90
CA GLY A 62 -3.56 2.64 8.73
C GLY A 62 -3.28 1.21 9.22
N ASN A 63 -3.83 0.82 10.38
CA ASN A 63 -3.68 -0.54 10.90
C ASN A 63 -4.60 -1.60 10.25
N LYS A 64 -5.50 -1.20 9.35
CA LYS A 64 -6.28 -2.12 8.49
C LYS A 64 -5.67 -2.25 7.09
N ALA A 65 -4.59 -1.53 6.81
CA ALA A 65 -3.89 -1.61 5.54
C ALA A 65 -3.27 -2.98 5.33
N TYR A 66 -3.03 -3.31 4.06
CA TYR A 66 -2.46 -4.59 3.68
C TYR A 66 -1.71 -4.50 2.36
N ILE A 67 -0.72 -5.36 2.22
CA ILE A 67 0.03 -5.57 0.99
C ILE A 67 -0.58 -6.77 0.25
N LEU A 68 -0.89 -6.56 -1.02
CA LEU A 68 -1.15 -7.65 -1.97
C LEU A 68 0.15 -8.00 -2.66
N ARG A 69 0.57 -9.26 -2.52
CA ARG A 69 1.83 -9.78 -3.05
C ARG A 69 1.57 -11.04 -3.85
N THR A 70 2.15 -11.15 -5.04
CA THR A 70 2.08 -12.38 -5.83
C THR A 70 3.26 -13.28 -5.50
N VAL A 71 2.99 -14.46 -4.93
CA VAL A 71 4.00 -15.49 -4.63
C VAL A 71 3.62 -16.77 -5.37
N GLY A 72 4.49 -17.24 -6.27
CA GLY A 72 4.25 -18.47 -7.04
C GLY A 72 2.96 -18.45 -7.87
N GLY A 73 2.57 -17.28 -8.40
CA GLY A 73 1.35 -17.10 -9.18
C GLY A 73 0.06 -16.97 -8.35
N LYS A 74 0.14 -17.01 -7.02
CA LYS A 74 -0.99 -16.77 -6.11
C LYS A 74 -0.89 -15.40 -5.46
N GLN A 75 -2.01 -14.72 -5.30
CA GLN A 75 -2.08 -13.49 -4.53
C GLN A 75 -2.20 -13.81 -3.04
N GLU A 76 -1.25 -13.31 -2.25
CA GLU A 76 -1.24 -13.34 -0.81
C GLU A 76 -1.54 -11.95 -0.26
N ARG A 77 -2.29 -11.90 0.85
CA ARG A 77 -2.61 -10.66 1.57
C ARG A 77 -1.82 -10.64 2.87
N LEU A 78 -0.96 -9.64 3.03
CA LEU A 78 -0.19 -9.41 4.24
C LEU A 78 -0.73 -8.16 4.96
N GLY A 79 -1.30 -8.33 6.14
CA GLY A 79 -1.73 -7.19 6.96
C GLY A 79 -0.53 -6.38 7.46
N VAL A 80 -0.66 -5.06 7.49
CA VAL A 80 0.39 -4.15 7.99
C VAL A 80 -0.19 -3.16 8.99
N ARG A 81 0.61 -2.78 9.98
CA ARG A 81 0.22 -1.84 11.05
C ARG A 81 0.84 -0.48 10.80
N LEU A 82 0.28 0.28 9.85
CA LEU A 82 0.88 1.56 9.43
C LEU A 82 0.77 2.66 10.49
N ASP A 83 -0.29 2.68 11.31
CA ASP A 83 -0.38 3.68 12.38
C ASP A 83 0.65 3.39 13.47
N ASP A 84 0.83 2.11 13.83
CA ASP A 84 1.84 1.71 14.81
C ASP A 84 3.25 2.07 14.31
N LEU A 85 3.53 1.86 13.02
CA LEU A 85 4.80 2.18 12.40
C LEU A 85 5.04 3.70 12.31
N LEU A 86 4.09 4.46 11.76
CA LEU A 86 4.30 5.87 11.41
C LEU A 86 4.02 6.83 12.57
N LYS A 87 3.00 6.56 13.38
CA LYS A 87 2.62 7.40 14.53
C LYS A 87 3.20 6.86 15.84
N GLY A 88 3.19 5.54 16.01
CA GLY A 88 3.70 4.88 17.21
C GLY A 88 5.21 4.67 17.23
N GLY A 89 5.89 4.74 16.08
CA GLY A 89 7.32 4.46 15.96
C GLY A 89 7.70 2.99 16.17
N ASP A 90 6.74 2.07 16.09
CA ASP A 90 6.98 0.63 16.20
C ASP A 90 7.65 0.11 14.92
N ILE A 91 8.99 0.10 14.93
CA ILE A 91 9.80 -0.42 13.82
C ILE A 91 9.55 -1.92 13.54
N SER A 92 8.99 -2.68 14.50
CA SER A 92 8.67 -4.10 14.29
C SER A 92 7.51 -4.30 13.33
N ALA A 93 6.71 -3.26 13.08
CA ALA A 93 5.67 -3.24 12.07
C ALA A 93 6.18 -2.94 10.66
N ASN A 94 7.48 -2.62 10.49
CA ASN A 94 8.06 -2.40 9.18
C ASN A 94 8.20 -3.73 8.42
N VAL A 95 7.93 -3.68 7.12
CA VAL A 95 7.95 -4.86 6.24
C VAL A 95 8.79 -4.55 5.02
N ASP A 96 9.62 -5.50 4.61
CA ASP A 96 10.36 -5.41 3.35
C ASP A 96 9.41 -5.48 2.15
N MET A 97 9.52 -4.48 1.27
CA MET A 97 8.77 -4.44 0.03
C MET A 97 9.43 -5.33 -1.01
N ARG A 98 8.62 -5.90 -1.90
CA ARG A 98 9.05 -6.71 -3.03
C ARG A 98 8.53 -6.14 -4.34
N PRO A 99 9.24 -6.38 -5.45
CA PRO A 99 8.75 -6.05 -6.79
C PRO A 99 7.31 -6.51 -7.00
N GLY A 100 6.46 -5.61 -7.51
CA GLY A 100 5.07 -5.91 -7.84
C GLY A 100 4.06 -5.77 -6.70
N ASP A 101 4.52 -5.54 -5.47
CA ASP A 101 3.66 -5.34 -4.31
C ASP A 101 2.68 -4.17 -4.49
N VAL A 102 1.47 -4.35 -3.98
CA VAL A 102 0.44 -3.31 -3.93
C VAL A 102 0.07 -3.05 -2.48
N LEU A 103 0.38 -1.87 -1.97
CA LEU A 103 -0.12 -1.40 -0.69
C LEU A 103 -1.52 -0.82 -0.87
N VAL A 104 -2.48 -1.40 -0.15
CA VAL A 104 -3.86 -0.92 -0.10
C VAL A 104 -4.12 -0.32 1.27
N VAL A 105 -4.52 0.94 1.29
CA VAL A 105 -4.88 1.68 2.51
C VAL A 105 -6.39 1.97 2.50
N PRO A 106 -7.20 1.25 3.30
CA PRO A 106 -8.63 1.52 3.39
C PRO A 106 -8.92 2.85 4.08
N GLU A 107 -10.09 3.41 3.78
CA GLU A 107 -10.69 4.48 4.57
C GLU A 107 -11.21 3.95 5.91
N SER A 108 -11.16 4.81 6.93
CA SER A 108 -11.78 4.58 8.22
C SER A 108 -13.28 4.80 8.13
N LEU A 109 -14.05 3.70 8.24
CA LEU A 109 -15.48 3.76 8.49
C LEU A 109 -15.67 4.15 9.97
N PHE A 110 -15.96 5.43 10.23
CA PHE A 110 -16.30 5.94 11.56
C PHE A 110 -17.66 5.43 12.03
#